data_AF-A0A920MDQ5-F1
#
_entry.id   AF-A0A920MDQ5-F1
#
_cell.length_a   1.000
_cell.length_b   1.000
_cell.length_c   1.000
_cell.angle_alpha   90.00
_cell.angle_beta   90.00
_cell.angle_gamma   90.00
#
_symmetry.space_group_name_H-M   'P 1'
#
loop_
_entity.id
_entity.type
_entity.pdbx_description
1 polymer ?
#
loop_
_entity_poly.entity_id
_entity_poly.type
_entity_poly.pdbx_seq_one_letter_code
_entity_poly.pdbx_strand_id
1 'polypeptide(L)'
;MERNTTANSNTAVGHASSFLLNSGQNNVSLGYESSKSMTSANQNVILGADANPSAETGTSNQVVVGYGATGQANNSVTLGNADVTAVYMAQDQGATVYAAGVDITGSGGLILENDETITNATDGTILIDGKADFNDNALTGYGADLQTESGTSKTLAAADNGTIIVCSSNSAVTITVPASLPSGFNCMIIQNGSGQVSLSASSTTLNNRNGSKTAGQYAILTLVHLGSDVFVVSGDTSS
;
A
#
# COMPACT_ATOMS: atom_id res chain seq x y z
N MET A 1 -6.63 11.17 -46.27
CA MET A 1 -7.66 10.12 -46.21
C MET A 1 -8.27 9.94 -47.59
N GLU A 2 -7.80 8.97 -48.36
CA GLU A 2 -8.39 8.61 -49.66
C GLU A 2 -8.82 7.14 -49.62
N ARG A 3 -9.96 6.89 -48.97
CA ARG A 3 -10.86 5.73 -49.14
C ARG A 3 -11.81 5.69 -47.94
N ASN A 4 -13.12 5.82 -48.17
CA ASN A 4 -14.08 5.71 -47.09
C ASN A 4 -15.34 4.97 -47.55
N THR A 5 -15.50 3.72 -47.10
CA THR A 5 -16.75 2.95 -47.24
C THR A 5 -17.34 2.52 -45.89
N THR A 6 -16.58 2.56 -44.78
CA THR A 6 -17.06 2.23 -43.40
C THR A 6 -16.37 2.98 -42.24
N ALA A 7 -15.41 3.89 -42.49
CA ALA A 7 -14.60 4.56 -41.47
C ALA A 7 -15.05 6.03 -41.25
N ASN A 8 -16.10 6.23 -40.45
CA ASN A 8 -16.74 7.54 -40.30
C ASN A 8 -16.15 8.39 -39.17
N SER A 9 -16.24 9.72 -39.29
CA SER A 9 -15.94 10.69 -38.21
C SER A 9 -14.47 10.70 -37.73
N ASN A 10 -13.51 10.47 -38.62
CA ASN A 10 -12.09 10.52 -38.29
C ASN A 10 -11.45 11.84 -38.78
N THR A 11 -10.48 12.36 -38.02
CA THR A 11 -9.61 13.49 -38.41
C THR A 11 -8.20 12.98 -38.63
N ALA A 12 -7.63 13.20 -39.82
CA ALA A 12 -6.25 12.81 -40.14
C ALA A 12 -5.52 13.97 -40.82
N VAL A 13 -4.42 14.43 -40.22
CA VAL A 13 -3.65 15.58 -40.69
C VAL A 13 -2.16 15.23 -40.70
N GLY A 14 -1.53 15.35 -41.87
CA GLY A 14 -0.13 14.99 -42.08
C GLY A 14 0.04 13.97 -43.21
N HIS A 15 1.24 13.92 -43.80
CA HIS A 15 1.54 12.97 -44.86
C HIS A 15 1.47 11.53 -44.32
N ALA A 16 0.70 10.67 -44.99
CA ALA A 16 0.45 9.27 -44.60
C ALA A 16 -0.12 9.07 -43.17
N SER A 17 -0.75 10.11 -42.58
CA SER A 17 -1.51 9.98 -41.34
C SER A 17 -2.76 9.10 -41.56
N SER A 18 -2.93 8.06 -40.73
CA SER A 18 -4.01 7.06 -40.84
C SER A 18 -4.15 6.44 -42.23
N PHE A 19 -3.03 6.22 -42.93
CA PHE A 19 -3.02 5.81 -44.34
C PHE A 19 -3.74 4.47 -44.60
N LEU A 20 -3.58 3.48 -43.71
CA LEU A 20 -4.17 2.15 -43.88
C LEU A 20 -5.53 1.97 -43.18
N LEU A 21 -6.16 3.03 -42.65
CA LEU A 21 -7.40 2.92 -41.88
C LEU A 21 -8.57 2.53 -42.79
N ASN A 22 -8.97 1.27 -42.75
CA ASN A 22 -10.03 0.71 -43.59
C ASN A 22 -11.39 0.66 -42.89
N SER A 23 -11.42 0.56 -41.56
CA SER A 23 -12.64 0.57 -40.75
C SER A 23 -12.42 1.21 -39.38
N GLY A 24 -13.50 1.68 -38.76
CA GLY A 24 -13.47 2.27 -37.43
C GLY A 24 -13.63 3.79 -37.42
N GLN A 25 -14.00 4.33 -36.25
CA GLN A 25 -14.64 5.65 -36.14
C GLN A 25 -14.07 6.49 -35.01
N ASN A 26 -14.22 7.81 -35.13
CA ASN A 26 -13.89 8.79 -34.08
C ASN A 26 -12.41 8.83 -33.69
N ASN A 27 -11.51 8.55 -34.63
CA ASN A 27 -10.06 8.66 -34.41
C ASN A 27 -9.56 10.05 -34.82
N VAL A 28 -8.61 10.57 -34.07
CA VAL A 28 -7.83 11.77 -34.40
C VAL A 28 -6.38 11.34 -34.59
N SER A 29 -5.79 11.67 -35.75
CA SER A 29 -4.39 11.43 -36.06
C SER A 29 -3.76 12.72 -36.61
N LEU A 30 -2.63 13.11 -36.04
CA LEU A 30 -1.91 14.33 -36.41
C LEU A 30 -0.40 14.06 -36.42
N GLY A 31 0.23 14.17 -37.59
CA GLY A 31 1.68 14.02 -37.75
C GLY A 31 2.08 13.32 -39.05
N TYR A 32 3.36 13.41 -39.40
CA TYR A 32 3.96 12.61 -40.48
C TYR A 32 3.91 11.13 -40.07
N GLU A 33 3.30 10.29 -40.90
CA GLU A 33 3.15 8.83 -40.66
C GLU A 33 2.48 8.45 -39.33
N SER A 34 1.73 9.37 -38.69
CA SER A 34 0.96 9.08 -37.49
C SER A 34 -0.13 8.03 -37.77
N SER A 35 -0.19 6.97 -36.98
CA SER A 35 -1.13 5.85 -37.17
C SER A 35 -1.11 5.25 -38.58
N LYS A 36 0.02 5.31 -39.29
CA LYS A 36 0.12 4.89 -40.69
C LYS A 36 -0.36 3.45 -40.91
N SER A 37 -0.02 2.55 -39.98
CA SER A 37 -0.32 1.11 -40.04
C SER A 37 -1.68 0.72 -39.45
N MET A 38 -2.42 1.68 -38.88
CA MET A 38 -3.70 1.41 -38.23
C MET A 38 -4.76 1.04 -39.27
N THR A 39 -5.33 -0.16 -39.19
CA THR A 39 -6.30 -0.70 -40.18
C THR A 39 -7.73 -0.80 -39.66
N SER A 40 -7.92 -1.10 -38.36
CA SER A 40 -9.24 -1.05 -37.71
C SER A 40 -9.16 -0.59 -36.26
N ALA A 41 -9.72 0.58 -35.96
CA ALA A 41 -9.53 1.23 -34.66
C ALA A 41 -10.64 2.24 -34.35
N ASN A 42 -10.95 2.45 -33.07
CA ASN A 42 -12.01 3.39 -32.66
C ASN A 42 -11.54 4.34 -31.57
N GLN A 43 -11.97 5.59 -31.61
CA GLN A 43 -11.85 6.52 -30.47
C GLN A 43 -10.41 6.78 -30.01
N ASN A 44 -9.41 6.68 -30.90
CA ASN A 44 -8.02 6.94 -30.53
C ASN A 44 -7.62 8.39 -30.87
N VAL A 45 -6.77 8.99 -30.04
CA VAL A 45 -6.14 10.30 -30.29
C VAL A 45 -4.64 10.10 -30.37
N ILE A 46 -4.08 10.19 -31.58
CA ILE A 46 -2.67 9.90 -31.87
C ILE A 46 -2.01 11.15 -32.45
N LEU A 47 -1.11 11.78 -31.70
CA LEU A 47 -0.52 13.07 -32.02
C LEU A 47 1.01 12.97 -31.97
N GLY A 48 1.68 13.16 -33.10
CA GLY A 48 3.14 13.11 -33.22
C GLY A 48 3.58 12.46 -34.53
N ALA A 49 4.74 12.88 -35.05
CA ALA A 49 5.36 12.17 -36.18
C ALA A 49 5.79 10.77 -35.73
N ASP A 50 5.51 9.76 -36.56
CA ASP A 50 5.72 8.34 -36.28
C ASP A 50 5.02 7.80 -35.01
N ALA A 51 4.06 8.55 -34.45
CA ALA A 51 3.27 8.09 -33.31
C ALA A 51 2.23 7.05 -33.75
N ASN A 52 2.11 5.95 -33.01
CA ASN A 52 1.25 4.81 -33.38
C ASN A 52 0.42 4.29 -32.20
N PRO A 53 -0.77 3.72 -32.46
CA PRO A 53 -1.53 2.99 -31.43
C PRO A 53 -0.81 1.69 -31.05
N SER A 54 -1.25 1.02 -29.97
CA SER A 54 -0.61 -0.20 -29.47
C SER A 54 -0.64 -1.41 -30.42
N ALA A 55 -1.51 -1.38 -31.43
CA ALA A 55 -1.66 -2.43 -32.44
C ALA A 55 -2.34 -1.87 -33.70
N GLU A 56 -2.22 -2.60 -34.81
CA GLU A 56 -2.81 -2.22 -36.10
C GLU A 56 -4.34 -2.37 -36.13
N THR A 57 -4.89 -3.27 -35.32
CA THR A 57 -6.33 -3.58 -35.25
C THR A 57 -6.81 -3.67 -33.82
N GLY A 58 -8.10 -3.39 -33.59
CA GLY A 58 -8.75 -3.61 -32.29
C GLY A 58 -8.35 -2.61 -31.21
N THR A 59 -7.66 -1.52 -31.58
CA THR A 59 -7.28 -0.46 -30.65
C THR A 59 -8.45 0.47 -30.40
N SER A 60 -8.70 0.76 -29.13
CA SER A 60 -9.84 1.56 -28.70
C SER A 60 -9.48 2.46 -27.53
N ASN A 61 -9.91 3.72 -27.60
CA ASN A 61 -9.81 4.68 -26.50
C ASN A 61 -8.37 4.87 -25.98
N GLN A 62 -7.40 4.96 -26.89
CA GLN A 62 -6.01 5.29 -26.56
C GLN A 62 -5.72 6.77 -26.84
N VAL A 63 -4.95 7.40 -25.97
CA VAL A 63 -4.37 8.73 -26.23
C VAL A 63 -2.85 8.57 -26.28
N VAL A 64 -2.25 8.83 -27.43
CA VAL A 64 -0.80 8.69 -27.65
C VAL A 64 -0.27 10.02 -28.16
N VAL A 65 0.63 10.64 -27.39
CA VAL A 65 1.13 11.98 -27.70
C VAL A 65 2.65 11.99 -27.63
N GLY A 66 3.32 12.32 -28.72
CA GLY A 66 4.78 12.49 -28.80
C GLY A 66 5.39 11.90 -30.06
N TYR A 67 6.58 12.39 -30.43
CA TYR A 67 7.36 11.84 -31.54
C TYR A 67 7.75 10.37 -31.27
N GLY A 68 7.45 9.47 -32.20
CA GLY A 68 7.76 8.04 -32.09
C GLY A 68 7.08 7.31 -30.93
N ALA A 69 6.06 7.92 -30.29
CA ALA A 69 5.35 7.30 -29.18
C ALA A 69 4.48 6.13 -29.68
N THR A 70 4.47 5.02 -28.94
CA THR A 70 3.60 3.87 -29.23
C THR A 70 2.68 3.61 -28.05
N GLY A 71 1.36 3.56 -28.31
CA GLY A 71 0.37 3.24 -27.28
C GLY A 71 0.63 1.88 -26.62
N GLN A 72 0.19 1.70 -25.38
CA GLN A 72 0.48 0.48 -24.61
C GLN A 72 -0.72 -0.48 -24.55
N ALA A 73 -1.93 0.04 -24.34
CA ALA A 73 -3.15 -0.76 -24.23
C ALA A 73 -4.39 0.08 -24.54
N ASN A 74 -5.53 -0.59 -24.75
CA ASN A 74 -6.83 0.09 -24.81
C ASN A 74 -7.13 0.82 -23.49
N ASN A 75 -7.89 1.91 -23.56
CA ASN A 75 -8.27 2.70 -22.39
C ASN A 75 -7.07 3.29 -21.62
N SER A 76 -5.99 3.67 -22.33
CA SER A 76 -4.76 4.18 -21.71
C SER A 76 -4.26 5.46 -22.37
N VAL A 77 -3.38 6.17 -21.66
CA VAL A 77 -2.67 7.35 -22.16
C VAL A 77 -1.17 7.03 -22.19
N THR A 78 -0.50 7.37 -23.28
CA THR A 78 0.96 7.31 -23.42
C THR A 78 1.48 8.70 -23.79
N LEU A 79 2.33 9.27 -22.93
CA LEU A 79 2.96 10.57 -23.15
C LEU A 79 4.44 10.39 -23.50
N GLY A 80 4.72 10.33 -24.79
CA GLY A 80 6.05 10.27 -25.39
C GLY A 80 6.61 8.86 -25.60
N ASN A 81 7.85 8.82 -26.07
CA ASN A 81 8.60 7.60 -26.36
C ASN A 81 9.49 7.20 -25.17
N ALA A 82 10.37 6.22 -25.36
CA ALA A 82 11.28 5.73 -24.32
C ALA A 82 12.32 6.76 -23.84
N ASP A 83 12.49 7.87 -24.56
CA ASP A 83 13.47 8.92 -24.21
C ASP A 83 12.89 9.98 -23.25
N VAL A 84 11.60 9.91 -22.91
CA VAL A 84 10.99 10.84 -21.94
C VAL A 84 11.55 10.59 -20.55
N THR A 85 12.18 11.61 -19.97
CA THR A 85 12.77 11.55 -18.61
C THR A 85 11.92 12.20 -17.53
N ALA A 86 10.95 13.05 -17.91
CA ALA A 86 10.07 13.74 -16.98
C ALA A 86 8.74 14.11 -17.63
N VAL A 87 7.66 13.99 -16.87
CA VAL A 87 6.34 14.53 -17.20
C VAL A 87 6.02 15.62 -16.19
N TYR A 88 6.04 16.88 -16.63
CA TYR A 88 5.65 18.01 -15.79
C TYR A 88 4.15 18.25 -15.91
N MET A 89 3.41 18.08 -14.82
CA MET A 89 1.96 18.28 -14.80
C MET A 89 1.57 19.76 -14.85
N ALA A 90 2.45 20.66 -14.40
CA ALA A 90 2.39 22.11 -14.61
C ALA A 90 3.80 22.70 -14.65
N GLN A 91 3.94 23.88 -15.27
CA GLN A 91 5.22 24.59 -15.40
C GLN A 91 5.85 24.94 -14.04
N ASP A 92 5.00 25.28 -13.06
CA ASP A 92 5.37 25.62 -11.69
C ASP A 92 5.31 24.42 -10.73
N GLN A 93 5.04 23.21 -11.26
CA GLN A 93 4.87 21.96 -10.51
C GLN A 93 3.68 21.96 -9.54
N GLY A 94 2.76 22.92 -9.61
CA GLY A 94 1.64 23.08 -8.67
C GLY A 94 0.37 22.29 -9.00
N ALA A 95 0.38 21.40 -10.00
CA ALA A 95 -0.82 20.67 -10.42
C ALA A 95 -1.19 19.54 -9.44
N THR A 96 -2.46 19.49 -9.03
CA THR A 96 -3.02 18.34 -8.31
C THR A 96 -3.38 17.22 -9.28
N VAL A 97 -2.93 15.99 -8.98
CA VAL A 97 -3.32 14.78 -9.71
C VAL A 97 -4.55 14.15 -9.06
N TYR A 98 -5.64 13.99 -9.81
CA TYR A 98 -6.84 13.28 -9.37
C TYR A 98 -6.86 11.87 -9.95
N ALA A 99 -6.60 10.86 -9.12
CA ALA A 99 -6.61 9.45 -9.50
C ALA A 99 -7.26 8.61 -8.39
N ALA A 100 -7.88 7.48 -8.77
CA ALA A 100 -8.41 6.52 -7.80
C ALA A 100 -7.29 5.79 -7.03
N GLY A 101 -6.10 5.69 -7.63
CA GLY A 101 -4.90 5.13 -7.05
C GLY A 101 -3.67 5.52 -7.85
N VAL A 102 -2.50 5.45 -7.22
CA VAL A 102 -1.21 5.71 -7.84
C VAL A 102 -0.34 4.47 -7.60
N ASP A 103 0.03 3.78 -8.68
CA ASP A 103 0.91 2.61 -8.62
C ASP A 103 2.33 3.01 -9.07
N ILE A 104 3.32 2.83 -8.20
CA ILE A 104 4.71 3.22 -8.42
C ILE A 104 5.58 1.99 -8.18
N THR A 105 5.90 1.28 -9.26
CA THR A 105 6.70 0.04 -9.23
C THR A 105 8.17 0.25 -9.61
N GLY A 106 8.55 1.47 -10.03
CA GLY A 106 9.93 1.81 -10.37
C GLY A 106 10.83 1.82 -9.14
N SER A 107 12.12 1.49 -9.32
CA SER A 107 13.10 1.45 -8.22
C SER A 107 13.36 2.79 -7.53
N GLY A 108 13.00 3.90 -8.17
CA GLY A 108 13.05 5.24 -7.57
C GLY A 108 11.95 5.50 -6.54
N GLY A 109 10.91 4.65 -6.51
CA GLY A 109 9.80 4.75 -5.56
C GLY A 109 9.04 6.07 -5.60
N LEU A 110 8.20 6.28 -4.58
CA LEU A 110 7.61 7.58 -4.26
C LEU A 110 8.60 8.35 -3.36
N ILE A 111 9.06 9.50 -3.83
CA ILE A 111 9.88 10.43 -3.03
C ILE A 111 8.95 11.53 -2.49
N LEU A 112 9.00 11.75 -1.18
CA LEU A 112 8.35 12.84 -0.47
C LEU A 112 9.46 13.77 0.01
N GLU A 113 9.55 14.98 -0.56
CA GLU A 113 10.70 15.87 -0.39
C GLU A 113 10.62 16.76 0.86
N ASN A 114 9.54 17.53 1.05
CA ASN A 114 9.41 18.53 2.11
C ASN A 114 8.04 18.50 2.80
N ASP A 115 8.00 17.96 4.02
CA ASP A 115 6.82 17.99 4.91
C ASP A 115 5.54 17.42 4.26
N GLU A 116 5.65 16.49 3.31
CA GLU A 116 4.46 15.86 2.74
C GLU A 116 3.77 14.97 3.77
N THR A 117 2.45 15.00 3.71
CA THR A 117 1.60 14.19 4.57
C THR A 117 0.93 13.10 3.76
N ILE A 118 1.01 11.86 4.24
CA ILE A 118 0.16 10.76 3.74
C ILE A 118 -1.11 10.78 4.59
N THR A 119 -2.20 11.25 4.01
CA THR A 119 -3.49 11.31 4.71
C THR A 119 -4.43 10.23 4.20
N ASN A 120 -4.78 9.28 5.07
CA ASN A 120 -5.91 8.38 4.88
C ASN A 120 -7.00 8.73 5.92
N ALA A 121 -7.94 9.58 5.55
CA ALA A 121 -8.95 10.09 6.48
C ALA A 121 -10.05 9.06 6.83
N THR A 122 -10.11 7.92 6.13
CA THR A 122 -11.14 6.91 6.36
C THR A 122 -10.78 6.00 7.53
N ASP A 123 -9.58 5.44 7.54
CA ASP A 123 -9.13 4.52 8.59
C ASP A 123 -7.71 4.80 9.13
N GLY A 124 -7.01 5.78 8.59
CA GLY A 124 -5.65 6.14 9.02
C GLY A 124 -4.58 5.09 8.68
N THR A 125 -4.94 4.01 7.97
CA THR A 125 -4.02 2.90 7.74
C THR A 125 -3.01 3.26 6.67
N ILE A 126 -1.73 3.07 7.01
CA ILE A 126 -0.60 3.03 6.09
C ILE A 126 -0.02 1.61 6.21
N LEU A 127 -0.23 0.78 5.19
CA LEU A 127 0.27 -0.59 5.18
C LEU A 127 1.73 -0.63 4.70
N ILE A 128 2.59 -1.26 5.48
CA ILE A 128 3.99 -1.55 5.12
C ILE A 128 4.19 -3.06 5.26
N ASP A 129 4.18 -3.80 4.15
CA ASP A 129 4.29 -5.28 4.12
C ASP A 129 5.75 -5.78 4.29
N GLY A 130 6.62 -4.91 4.83
CA GLY A 130 8.04 -5.14 4.98
C GLY A 130 8.60 -4.43 6.20
N LYS A 131 9.93 -4.38 6.30
CA LYS A 131 10.58 -3.59 7.34
C LYS A 131 10.48 -2.11 6.98
N ALA A 132 10.00 -1.30 7.92
CA ALA A 132 10.14 0.14 7.86
C ALA A 132 11.51 0.52 8.43
N ASP A 133 12.30 1.28 7.68
CA ASP A 133 13.51 1.93 8.16
C ASP A 133 13.26 3.44 8.21
N PHE A 134 13.42 4.02 9.40
CA PHE A 134 13.28 5.47 9.62
C PHE A 134 14.64 6.17 9.66
N ASN A 135 15.73 5.48 9.24
CA ASN A 135 17.11 5.97 9.21
C ASN A 135 17.54 6.56 10.55
N ASP A 136 17.34 5.80 11.62
CA ASP A 136 17.59 6.17 13.03
C ASP A 136 16.80 7.39 13.56
N ASN A 137 15.83 7.92 12.80
CA ASN A 137 14.99 9.00 13.27
C ASN A 137 13.96 8.52 14.29
N ALA A 138 13.67 9.38 15.27
CA ALA A 138 12.62 9.14 16.23
C ALA A 138 11.23 9.27 15.59
N LEU A 139 10.31 8.38 15.96
CA LEU A 139 8.89 8.52 15.64
C LEU A 139 8.20 9.36 16.72
N THR A 140 8.00 10.64 16.46
CA THR A 140 7.34 11.55 17.40
C THR A 140 5.83 11.32 17.42
N GLY A 141 5.21 11.43 18.60
CA GLY A 141 3.76 11.21 18.75
C GLY A 141 3.33 9.73 18.69
N TYR A 142 4.28 8.80 18.59
CA TYR A 142 4.00 7.38 18.72
C TYR A 142 3.70 7.01 20.17
N GLY A 143 2.58 6.32 20.37
CA GLY A 143 2.21 5.70 21.63
C GLY A 143 1.80 4.25 21.39
N ALA A 144 2.11 3.37 22.34
CA ALA A 144 1.58 2.01 22.32
C ALA A 144 0.04 2.06 22.53
N ASP A 145 -0.67 1.14 21.89
CA ASP A 145 -2.10 0.95 22.14
C ASP A 145 -2.32 0.43 23.57
N LEU A 146 -3.18 1.10 24.33
CA LEU A 146 -3.52 0.71 25.71
C LEU A 146 -4.86 -0.02 25.71
N GLN A 147 -4.82 -1.31 26.03
CA GLN A 147 -6.00 -2.17 26.08
C GLN A 147 -6.39 -2.46 27.53
N THR A 148 -7.57 -2.02 27.95
CA THR A 148 -8.06 -2.30 29.31
C THR A 148 -8.71 -3.68 29.37
N GLU A 149 -8.26 -4.53 30.30
CA GLU A 149 -8.90 -5.79 30.67
C GLU A 149 -9.58 -5.63 32.05
N SER A 150 -10.89 -5.50 32.05
CA SER A 150 -11.69 -5.27 33.27
C SER A 150 -12.30 -6.54 33.85
N GLY A 151 -12.26 -7.65 33.12
CA GLY A 151 -12.71 -8.96 33.55
C GLY A 151 -11.65 -9.69 34.37
N THR A 152 -11.90 -10.98 34.58
CA THR A 152 -11.02 -11.88 35.35
C THR A 152 -10.22 -12.82 34.44
N SER A 153 -10.33 -12.67 33.12
CA SER A 153 -9.58 -13.49 32.18
C SER A 153 -9.47 -12.87 30.80
N LYS A 154 -8.30 -12.98 30.17
CA LYS A 154 -8.07 -12.67 28.75
C LYS A 154 -7.23 -13.78 28.12
N THR A 155 -7.56 -14.18 26.90
CA THR A 155 -6.67 -15.01 26.08
C THR A 155 -5.93 -14.09 25.12
N LEU A 156 -4.60 -14.16 25.09
CA LEU A 156 -3.81 -13.34 24.19
C LEU A 156 -4.09 -13.70 22.73
N ALA A 157 -4.12 -12.70 21.87
CA ALA A 157 -4.32 -12.83 20.43
C ALA A 157 -3.24 -12.06 19.66
N ALA A 158 -3.12 -12.32 18.35
CA ALA A 158 -2.16 -11.60 17.50
C ALA A 158 -2.34 -10.07 17.53
N ALA A 159 -3.57 -9.59 17.78
CA ALA A 159 -3.89 -8.17 17.94
C ALA A 159 -3.32 -7.52 19.22
N ASP A 160 -2.84 -8.32 20.19
CA ASP A 160 -2.19 -7.82 21.40
C ASP A 160 -0.67 -7.55 21.20
N ASN A 161 -0.14 -7.86 20.01
CA ASN A 161 1.29 -7.69 19.73
C ASN A 161 1.67 -6.20 19.67
N GLY A 162 2.68 -5.79 20.44
CA GLY A 162 3.14 -4.41 20.55
C GLY A 162 2.26 -3.52 21.43
N THR A 163 1.24 -4.07 22.09
CA THR A 163 0.29 -3.30 22.92
C THR A 163 0.61 -3.39 24.42
N ILE A 164 -0.06 -2.54 25.21
CA ILE A 164 -0.02 -2.54 26.67
C ILE A 164 -1.40 -2.99 27.19
N ILE A 165 -1.44 -4.13 27.86
CA ILE A 165 -2.65 -4.65 28.50
C ILE A 165 -2.70 -4.16 29.95
N VAL A 166 -3.75 -3.40 30.27
CA VAL A 166 -3.98 -2.81 31.59
C VAL A 166 -5.08 -3.60 32.29
N CYS A 167 -4.69 -4.52 33.18
CA CYS A 167 -5.62 -5.32 33.97
C CYS A 167 -6.19 -4.47 35.11
N SER A 168 -7.45 -4.05 35.00
CA SER A 168 -8.08 -3.13 35.96
C SER A 168 -8.95 -3.82 37.02
N SER A 169 -9.09 -5.14 36.96
CA SER A 169 -9.95 -5.89 37.88
C SER A 169 -9.39 -5.95 39.31
N ASN A 170 -10.29 -5.85 40.29
CA ASN A 170 -9.95 -6.05 41.69
C ASN A 170 -9.95 -7.53 42.12
N SER A 171 -10.48 -8.40 41.26
CA SER A 171 -10.43 -9.86 41.40
C SER A 171 -9.29 -10.43 40.57
N ALA A 172 -8.77 -11.60 40.95
CA ALA A 172 -7.67 -12.24 40.24
C ALA A 172 -7.96 -12.36 38.74
N VAL A 173 -6.97 -12.01 37.91
CA VAL A 173 -7.05 -12.02 36.45
C VAL A 173 -6.15 -13.12 35.90
N THR A 174 -6.68 -13.96 35.01
CA THR A 174 -5.88 -14.97 34.31
C THR A 174 -5.65 -14.57 32.86
N ILE A 175 -4.40 -14.33 32.49
CA ILE A 175 -4.00 -14.12 31.10
C ILE A 175 -3.52 -15.45 30.53
N THR A 176 -4.26 -15.98 29.56
CA THR A 176 -3.91 -17.23 28.88
C THR A 176 -3.00 -16.94 27.70
N VAL A 177 -1.88 -17.65 27.60
CA VAL A 177 -0.90 -17.57 26.52
C VAL A 177 -1.09 -18.79 25.61
N PRO A 178 -1.84 -18.67 24.49
CA PRO A 178 -2.07 -19.78 23.59
C PRO A 178 -0.88 -20.02 22.66
N ALA A 179 -0.81 -21.23 22.10
CA ALA A 179 -0.02 -21.50 20.91
C ALA A 179 -0.53 -20.64 19.73
N SER A 180 0.23 -20.56 18.64
CA SER A 180 -0.10 -19.84 17.38
C SER A 180 0.07 -18.30 17.38
N LEU A 181 0.63 -17.72 18.44
CA LEU A 181 1.09 -16.33 18.38
C LEU A 181 2.35 -16.20 17.50
N PRO A 182 2.52 -15.10 16.74
CA PRO A 182 3.66 -14.94 15.82
C PRO A 182 5.00 -14.91 16.57
N SER A 183 6.08 -15.38 15.94
CA SER A 183 7.44 -15.23 16.50
C SER A 183 7.78 -13.74 16.65
N GLY A 184 8.40 -13.36 17.77
CA GLY A 184 8.60 -11.96 18.11
C GLY A 184 7.39 -11.25 18.72
N PHE A 185 6.25 -11.95 18.89
CA PHE A 185 5.12 -11.44 19.67
C PHE A 185 5.62 -10.90 21.01
N ASN A 186 5.24 -9.68 21.34
CA ASN A 186 5.52 -9.08 22.62
C ASN A 186 4.35 -8.22 23.09
N CYS A 187 4.11 -8.17 24.38
CA CYS A 187 3.20 -7.20 24.98
C CYS A 187 3.67 -6.86 26.40
N MET A 188 3.22 -5.73 26.90
CA MET A 188 3.35 -5.35 28.30
C MET A 188 2.03 -5.61 29.01
N ILE A 189 2.08 -6.08 30.25
CA ILE A 189 0.90 -6.34 31.08
C ILE A 189 1.08 -5.65 32.42
N ILE A 190 0.11 -4.84 32.81
CA ILE A 190 0.11 -4.03 34.03
C ILE A 190 -1.03 -4.49 34.94
N GLN A 191 -0.72 -4.87 36.17
CA GLN A 191 -1.74 -5.05 37.21
C GLN A 191 -2.17 -3.67 37.74
N ASN A 192 -3.16 -3.04 37.12
CA ASN A 192 -3.67 -1.75 37.59
C ASN A 192 -4.69 -1.90 38.75
N GLY A 193 -5.51 -2.94 38.70
CA GLY A 193 -6.45 -3.30 39.79
C GLY A 193 -5.79 -4.11 40.93
N SER A 194 -6.51 -4.31 42.03
CA SER A 194 -5.99 -5.08 43.17
C SER A 194 -5.92 -6.59 42.91
N GLY A 195 -6.56 -7.06 41.84
CA GLY A 195 -6.60 -8.46 41.47
C GLY A 195 -5.26 -8.94 40.93
N GLN A 196 -4.70 -9.99 41.55
CA GLN A 196 -3.43 -10.54 41.08
C GLN A 196 -3.56 -11.07 39.65
N VAL A 197 -2.65 -10.64 38.77
CA VAL A 197 -2.61 -11.09 37.38
C VAL A 197 -1.71 -12.32 37.30
N SER A 198 -2.24 -13.41 36.74
CA SER A 198 -1.54 -14.69 36.59
C SER A 198 -1.48 -15.08 35.11
N LEU A 199 -0.33 -15.55 34.65
CA LEU A 199 -0.17 -16.13 33.33
C LEU A 199 -0.48 -17.63 33.38
N SER A 200 -1.25 -18.09 32.40
CA SER A 200 -1.59 -19.50 32.19
C SER A 200 -1.12 -19.95 30.82
N ALA A 201 -0.28 -20.98 30.78
CA ALA A 201 0.19 -21.55 29.52
C ALA A 201 -0.91 -22.43 28.89
N SER A 202 -1.15 -22.29 27.58
CA SER A 202 -2.04 -23.17 26.81
C SER A 202 -1.29 -23.70 25.60
N SER A 203 -0.70 -24.89 25.77
CA SER A 203 0.21 -25.52 24.78
C SER A 203 1.45 -24.69 24.45
N THR A 204 1.91 -23.87 25.41
CA THR A 204 3.10 -23.02 25.31
C THR A 204 4.05 -23.31 26.47
N THR A 205 5.31 -22.89 26.33
CA THR A 205 6.29 -22.92 27.43
C THR A 205 6.54 -21.50 27.92
N LEU A 206 6.31 -21.24 29.22
CA LEU A 206 6.60 -19.95 29.87
C LEU A 206 7.87 -20.05 30.71
N ASN A 207 8.99 -19.58 30.16
CA ASN A 207 10.25 -19.52 30.89
C ASN A 207 10.27 -18.27 31.78
N ASN A 208 10.26 -18.48 33.10
CA ASN A 208 10.44 -17.43 34.11
C ASN A 208 11.32 -17.92 35.27
N ARG A 209 12.09 -17.02 35.88
CA ARG A 209 12.87 -17.26 37.10
C ARG A 209 12.06 -17.09 38.39
N ASN A 210 11.11 -16.14 38.40
CA ASN A 210 10.49 -15.63 39.62
C ASN A 210 8.99 -15.99 39.77
N GLY A 211 8.38 -16.67 38.79
CA GLY A 211 6.99 -17.15 38.84
C GLY A 211 6.09 -16.55 37.76
N SER A 212 4.86 -17.03 37.62
CA SER A 212 3.98 -16.65 36.51
C SER A 212 2.95 -15.59 36.87
N LYS A 213 3.06 -14.95 38.05
CA LYS A 213 2.08 -13.97 38.55
C LYS A 213 2.74 -12.65 38.85
N THR A 214 1.99 -11.56 38.78
CA THR A 214 2.45 -10.25 39.24
C THR A 214 2.66 -10.23 40.75
N ALA A 215 3.71 -9.55 41.19
CA ALA A 215 4.09 -9.47 42.62
C ALA A 215 3.14 -8.60 43.47
N GLY A 216 2.36 -7.73 42.83
CA GLY A 216 1.39 -6.86 43.51
C GLY A 216 0.74 -5.86 42.57
N GLN A 217 -0.06 -4.95 43.14
CA GLN A 217 -0.65 -3.87 42.36
C GLN A 217 0.45 -2.95 41.80
N TYR A 218 0.24 -2.50 40.56
CA TYR A 218 1.17 -1.74 39.71
C TYR A 218 2.41 -2.51 39.25
N ALA A 219 2.50 -3.81 39.54
CA ALA A 219 3.52 -4.65 38.94
C ALA A 219 3.31 -4.73 37.42
N ILE A 220 4.42 -4.66 36.70
CA ILE A 220 4.48 -4.79 35.26
C ILE A 220 5.21 -6.08 34.93
N LEU A 221 4.66 -6.85 34.00
CA LEU A 221 5.37 -7.93 33.35
C LEU A 221 5.32 -7.78 31.83
N THR A 222 6.23 -8.45 31.16
CA THR A 222 6.26 -8.55 29.70
C THR A 222 6.46 -10.00 29.30
N LEU A 223 5.94 -10.34 28.13
CA LEU A 223 6.19 -11.61 27.47
C LEU A 223 6.84 -11.35 26.13
N VAL A 224 7.82 -12.18 25.77
CA VAL A 224 8.45 -12.18 24.44
C VAL A 224 8.45 -13.61 23.89
N HIS A 225 7.87 -13.80 22.70
CA HIS A 225 7.85 -15.08 22.00
C HIS A 225 9.15 -15.27 21.20
N LEU A 226 9.95 -16.27 21.57
CA LEU A 226 11.20 -16.59 20.90
C LEU A 226 11.01 -17.47 19.64
N GLY A 227 9.77 -17.89 19.36
CA GLY A 227 9.43 -18.91 18.38
C GLY A 227 9.18 -20.28 19.03
N SER A 228 8.65 -21.22 18.24
CA SER A 228 8.33 -22.58 18.68
C SER A 228 7.44 -22.65 19.94
N ASP A 229 6.53 -21.69 20.11
CA ASP A 229 5.62 -21.58 21.27
C ASP A 229 6.35 -21.43 22.63
N VAL A 230 7.59 -20.92 22.61
CA VAL A 230 8.42 -20.64 23.79
C VAL A 230 8.47 -19.15 24.09
N PHE A 231 8.05 -18.77 25.29
CA PHE A 231 8.00 -17.39 25.75
C PHE A 231 8.97 -17.18 26.91
N VAL A 232 9.61 -16.02 26.93
CA VAL A 232 10.28 -15.49 28.11
C VAL A 232 9.35 -14.53 28.80
N VAL A 233 9.12 -14.75 30.09
CA VAL A 233 8.40 -13.83 30.96
C VAL A 233 9.41 -13.10 31.83
N SER A 234 9.28 -11.79 31.92
CA SER A 234 10.11 -10.94 32.77
C SER A 234 9.28 -9.83 33.39
N GLY A 235 9.78 -9.23 34.47
CA GLY A 235 9.13 -8.12 35.17
C GLY A 235 9.04 -8.36 36.67
N ASP A 236 8.14 -7.62 37.30
CA ASP A 236 7.89 -7.71 38.74
C ASP A 236 6.92 -8.87 39.03
N THR A 237 7.46 -10.08 38.98
CA THR A 237 6.70 -11.33 39.14
C THR A 237 7.01 -12.06 40.44
N SER A 238 6.03 -12.76 40.99
CA SER A 238 6.14 -13.67 42.12
C SER A 238 5.67 -15.09 41.76
N SER A 239 6.07 -16.07 42.58
CA SER A 239 5.69 -17.48 42.48
C SER A 239 4.18 -17.70 42.62
#